data_AF-A0AAE0FWV2-F1
#
_entry.id   AF-A0AAE0FWV2-F1
#
_cell.length_a   1.000
_cell.length_b   1.000
_cell.length_c   1.000
_cell.angle_alpha   90.00
_cell.angle_beta   90.00
_cell.angle_gamma   90.00
#
_symmetry.space_group_name_H-M   'P 1'
#
loop_
_entity.id
_entity.type
_entity.pdbx_description
1 polymer ?
#
loop_
_entity_poly.entity_id
_entity_poly.type
_entity_poly.pdbx_seq_one_letter_code
_entity_poly.pdbx_strand_id
1 'polypeptide(L)'
;MQRAKSKITAKGEITAKREINAKGEITVKGKVTVKGKVTAKGEITAKGEITAMREITAKRGITAKREITAKSEITAKGEITAKREITAKREITAKGEISAKSEISAKSEITVKREITAKGEITIKSDITAKGEITAKGEITPKSDITVKSEITAKGEITAKGEINAQGEITAKREITAKREITAKREITAKGEITAKGEITAKGEITAKG
;
A
#
# COMPACT_ATOMS: atom_id res chain seq x y z
N MET A 1 -17.16 27.31 -4.41
CA MET A 1 -17.37 25.97 -4.99
C MET A 1 -16.65 25.98 -6.34
N GLN A 2 -15.55 25.26 -6.54
CA GLN A 2 -14.85 25.29 -7.82
C GLN A 2 -15.61 24.33 -8.77
N ARG A 3 -16.14 24.84 -9.89
CA ARG A 3 -16.87 24.04 -10.89
C ARG A 3 -15.99 22.86 -11.33
N ALA A 4 -16.57 21.66 -11.38
CA ALA A 4 -15.86 20.47 -11.84
C ALA A 4 -15.48 20.62 -13.32
N LYS A 5 -14.18 20.70 -13.61
CA LYS A 5 -13.66 20.80 -14.99
C LYS A 5 -13.65 19.42 -15.65
N SER A 6 -13.78 19.37 -16.97
CA SER A 6 -13.65 18.11 -17.74
C SER A 6 -12.25 17.51 -17.57
N LYS A 7 -11.20 18.33 -17.60
CA LYS A 7 -9.82 17.98 -17.29
C LYS A 7 -9.16 19.14 -16.55
N ILE A 8 -8.21 18.82 -15.67
CA ILE A 8 -7.38 19.82 -14.99
C ILE A 8 -5.94 19.57 -15.42
N THR A 9 -5.29 20.57 -15.99
CA THR A 9 -3.87 20.49 -16.36
C THR A 9 -3.14 21.73 -15.88
N ALA A 10 -1.98 21.55 -15.26
CA ALA A 10 -1.12 22.63 -14.79
C ALA A 10 0.35 22.35 -15.10
N LYS A 11 1.05 23.38 -15.61
CA LYS A 11 2.51 23.32 -15.84
C LYS A 11 3.31 23.53 -14.54
N GLY A 12 2.72 24.17 -13.54
CA GLY A 12 3.31 24.39 -12.21
C GLY A 12 2.61 23.59 -11.13
N GLU A 13 2.57 24.14 -9.93
CA GLU A 13 1.87 23.55 -8.78
C GLU A 13 0.39 23.93 -8.75
N ILE A 14 -0.44 23.11 -8.10
CA ILE A 14 -1.82 23.46 -7.76
C ILE A 14 -1.96 23.45 -6.24
N THR A 15 -2.43 24.56 -5.67
CA THR A 15 -2.83 24.65 -4.26
C THR A 15 -4.31 25.00 -4.16
N ALA A 16 -5.08 24.24 -3.39
CA ALA A 16 -6.50 24.49 -3.18
C ALA A 16 -6.89 24.42 -1.69
N LYS A 17 -7.62 25.43 -1.20
CA LYS A 17 -8.10 25.48 0.20
C LYS A 17 -9.29 24.57 0.47
N ARG A 18 -10.05 24.16 -0.55
CA ARG A 18 -11.23 23.30 -0.40
C ARG A 18 -11.00 21.98 -1.14
N GLU A 19 -11.39 21.89 -2.39
CA GLU A 19 -11.33 20.62 -3.13
C GLU A 19 -10.93 20.86 -4.58
N ILE A 20 -10.36 19.83 -5.19
CA ILE A 20 -10.16 19.72 -6.63
C ILE A 20 -11.04 18.58 -7.13
N ASN A 21 -11.97 18.88 -8.03
CA ASN A 21 -12.89 17.91 -8.60
C ASN A 21 -12.79 17.93 -10.14
N ALA A 22 -12.36 16.83 -10.75
CA ALA A 22 -12.28 16.67 -12.20
C ALA A 22 -13.22 15.56 -12.70
N LYS A 23 -14.02 15.87 -13.73
CA LYS A 23 -14.87 14.87 -14.42
C LYS A 23 -14.07 13.94 -15.35
N GLY A 24 -12.80 14.23 -15.58
CA GLY A 24 -11.82 13.43 -16.30
C GLY A 24 -10.52 13.38 -15.49
N GLU A 25 -9.39 13.71 -16.12
CA GLU A 25 -8.06 13.58 -15.53
C GLU A 25 -7.57 14.86 -14.83
N ILE A 26 -6.63 14.69 -13.90
CA ILE A 26 -5.82 15.74 -13.31
C ILE A 26 -4.35 15.47 -13.68
N THR A 27 -3.69 16.38 -14.39
CA THR A 27 -2.29 16.25 -14.80
C THR A 27 -1.49 17.49 -14.40
N VAL A 28 -0.53 17.33 -13.50
CA VAL A 28 0.23 18.44 -12.91
C VAL A 28 1.73 18.20 -13.06
N LYS A 29 2.44 19.14 -13.68
CA LYS A 29 3.91 19.06 -13.83
C LYS A 29 4.66 19.47 -12.56
N GLY A 30 3.99 20.08 -11.58
CA GLY A 30 4.50 20.35 -10.23
C GLY A 30 3.81 19.48 -9.17
N LYS A 31 3.63 20.06 -7.97
CA LYS A 31 2.94 19.46 -6.82
C LYS A 31 1.44 19.77 -6.81
N VAL A 32 0.66 18.92 -6.14
CA VAL A 32 -0.76 19.14 -5.85
C VAL A 32 -0.94 19.17 -4.33
N THR A 33 -1.41 20.28 -3.78
CA THR A 33 -1.63 20.44 -2.33
C THR A 33 -3.05 20.92 -2.06
N VAL A 34 -3.85 20.10 -1.38
CA VAL A 34 -5.27 20.40 -1.14
C VAL A 34 -5.63 20.23 0.34
N LYS A 35 -6.25 21.24 0.95
CA LYS A 35 -6.73 21.16 2.35
C LYS A 35 -8.00 20.30 2.52
N GLY A 36 -8.71 19.99 1.45
CA GLY A 36 -9.80 19.01 1.43
C GLY A 36 -9.47 17.83 0.54
N LYS A 37 -10.33 17.57 -0.45
CA LYS A 37 -10.30 16.37 -1.29
C LYS A 37 -9.72 16.64 -2.68
N VAL A 38 -9.07 15.64 -3.26
CA VAL A 38 -8.70 15.58 -4.68
C VAL A 38 -9.47 14.42 -5.30
N THR A 39 -10.34 14.70 -6.26
CA THR A 39 -11.16 13.68 -6.91
C THR A 39 -11.09 13.79 -8.43
N ALA A 40 -10.83 12.67 -9.10
CA ALA A 40 -10.85 12.54 -10.54
C ALA A 40 -11.68 11.32 -10.97
N LYS A 41 -12.56 11.48 -11.97
CA LYS A 41 -13.19 10.33 -12.65
C LYS A 41 -12.23 9.65 -13.65
N GLY A 42 -11.09 10.27 -13.97
CA GLY A 42 -9.99 9.67 -14.70
C GLY A 42 -8.80 9.38 -13.77
N GLU A 43 -7.60 9.67 -14.26
CA GLU A 43 -6.33 9.55 -13.53
C GLU A 43 -5.95 10.84 -12.80
N ILE A 44 -5.15 10.71 -11.74
CA ILE A 44 -4.46 11.82 -11.09
C ILE A 44 -2.96 11.60 -11.26
N THR A 45 -2.30 12.50 -11.98
CA THR A 45 -0.86 12.42 -12.23
C THR A 45 -0.16 13.70 -11.78
N ALA A 46 0.88 13.57 -10.96
CA ALA A 46 1.77 14.66 -10.60
C ALA A 46 3.24 14.29 -10.85
N LYS A 47 4.02 15.20 -11.43
CA LYS A 47 5.50 15.06 -11.44
C LYS A 47 6.13 15.45 -10.08
N GLY A 48 5.38 16.11 -9.20
CA GLY A 48 5.74 16.36 -7.81
C GLY A 48 5.04 15.40 -6.85
N GLU A 49 4.68 15.94 -5.68
CA GLU A 49 3.89 15.28 -4.64
C GLU A 49 2.39 15.51 -4.87
N ILE A 50 1.56 14.58 -4.39
CA ILE A 50 0.10 14.76 -4.26
C ILE A 50 -0.25 14.68 -2.77
N THR A 51 -0.68 15.80 -2.20
CA THR A 51 -1.01 15.92 -0.78
C THR A 51 -2.43 16.40 -0.59
N ALA A 52 -3.24 15.62 0.15
CA ALA A 52 -4.58 16.00 0.57
C ALA A 52 -4.74 15.90 2.09
N MET A 53 -5.32 16.92 2.74
CA MET A 53 -5.66 16.83 4.17
C MET A 53 -6.96 16.05 4.42
N ARG A 54 -7.66 15.61 3.38
CA ARG A 54 -8.75 14.62 3.48
C ARG A 54 -8.44 13.42 2.59
N GLU A 55 -9.02 13.36 1.41
CA GLU A 55 -9.04 12.17 0.56
C GLU A 55 -8.42 12.44 -0.81
N ILE A 56 -7.79 11.41 -1.39
CA ILE A 56 -7.39 11.37 -2.80
C ILE A 56 -8.14 10.22 -3.45
N THR A 57 -8.98 10.50 -4.45
CA THR A 57 -9.81 9.48 -5.10
C THR A 57 -9.69 9.56 -6.62
N ALA A 58 -9.33 8.43 -7.25
CA ALA A 58 -9.33 8.29 -8.71
C ALA A 58 -10.14 7.06 -9.16
N LYS A 59 -10.93 7.20 -10.22
CA LYS A 59 -11.60 6.03 -10.86
C LYS A 59 -10.68 5.25 -11.80
N ARG A 60 -9.51 5.79 -12.13
CA ARG A 60 -8.40 5.04 -12.77
C ARG A 60 -7.25 4.97 -11.78
N GLY A 61 -6.04 5.40 -12.13
CA GLY A 61 -4.88 5.39 -11.25
C GLY A 61 -4.54 6.74 -10.60
N ILE A 62 -3.66 6.67 -9.61
CA ILE A 62 -3.00 7.83 -8.97
C ILE A 62 -1.49 7.62 -9.13
N THR A 63 -0.79 8.58 -9.72
CA THR A 63 0.65 8.49 -9.94
C THR A 63 1.36 9.76 -9.50
N ALA A 64 2.35 9.64 -8.63
CA ALA A 64 3.26 10.72 -8.25
C ALA A 64 4.71 10.34 -8.52
N LYS A 65 5.50 11.25 -9.11
CA LYS A 65 6.96 11.05 -9.22
C LYS A 65 7.72 11.34 -7.91
N ARG A 66 7.02 11.74 -6.85
CA ARG A 66 7.54 11.79 -5.49
C ARG A 66 6.64 10.98 -4.57
N GLU A 67 5.77 11.63 -3.82
CA GLU A 67 4.98 11.04 -2.74
C GLU A 67 3.49 11.26 -2.96
N ILE A 68 2.68 10.34 -2.43
CA ILE A 68 1.22 10.46 -2.34
C ILE A 68 0.86 10.42 -0.86
N THR A 69 0.29 11.51 -0.34
CA THR A 69 -0.01 11.65 1.08
C THR A 69 -1.44 12.10 1.31
N ALA A 70 -2.21 11.32 2.08
CA ALA A 70 -3.55 11.70 2.54
C ALA A 70 -3.67 11.64 4.07
N LYS A 71 -4.29 12.64 4.69
CA LYS A 71 -4.62 12.59 6.13
C LYS A 71 -5.88 11.77 6.44
N SER A 72 -6.64 11.34 5.44
CA SER A 72 -7.71 10.34 5.58
C SER A 72 -7.37 9.14 4.71
N GLU A 73 -7.80 9.14 3.45
CA GLU A 73 -7.83 7.94 2.61
C GLU A 73 -7.23 8.22 1.23
N ILE A 74 -6.61 7.18 0.66
CA ILE A 74 -6.20 7.15 -0.75
C ILE A 74 -6.97 6.00 -1.40
N THR A 75 -7.71 6.29 -2.47
CA THR A 75 -8.57 5.31 -3.13
C THR A 75 -8.41 5.35 -4.64
N ALA A 76 -8.11 4.20 -5.25
CA ALA A 76 -8.07 4.05 -6.70
C ALA A 76 -8.79 2.77 -7.16
N LYS A 77 -9.50 2.84 -8.29
CA LYS A 77 -9.95 1.61 -8.97
C LYS A 77 -8.87 1.01 -9.86
N GLY A 78 -7.87 1.79 -10.26
CA GLY A 78 -6.65 1.32 -10.90
C GLY A 78 -5.51 1.25 -9.90
N GLU A 79 -4.31 1.56 -10.38
CA GLU A 79 -3.07 1.51 -9.61
C GLU A 79 -2.81 2.79 -8.80
N ILE A 80 -2.08 2.64 -7.70
CA ILE A 80 -1.51 3.75 -6.93
C ILE A 80 0.00 3.61 -6.97
N THR A 81 0.69 4.55 -7.60
CA THR A 81 2.14 4.47 -7.81
C THR A 81 2.85 5.73 -7.33
N ALA A 82 3.85 5.58 -6.47
CA ALA A 82 4.76 6.65 -6.08
C ALA A 82 6.21 6.25 -6.30
N LYS A 83 7.07 7.19 -6.73
CA LYS A 83 8.51 6.92 -6.83
C LYS A 83 9.25 7.05 -5.50
N ARG A 84 8.60 7.50 -4.42
CA ARG A 84 9.13 7.49 -3.05
C ARG A 84 8.15 6.78 -2.15
N GLU A 85 7.16 7.50 -1.62
CA GLU A 85 6.29 6.99 -0.55
C GLU A 85 4.81 7.14 -0.88
N ILE A 86 4.01 6.22 -0.33
CA ILE A 86 2.55 6.31 -0.29
C ILE A 86 2.14 6.23 1.17
N THR A 87 1.52 7.30 1.67
CA THR A 87 1.20 7.43 3.10
C THR A 87 -0.24 7.86 3.31
N ALA A 88 -1.02 7.08 4.05
CA ALA A 88 -2.36 7.47 4.52
C ALA A 88 -2.48 7.39 6.04
N LYS A 89 -3.11 8.39 6.66
CA LYS A 89 -3.38 8.32 8.12
C LYS A 89 -4.56 7.42 8.48
N ARG A 90 -5.37 6.96 7.53
CA ARG A 90 -6.40 5.94 7.76
C ARG A 90 -6.15 4.79 6.79
N GLU A 91 -6.72 4.86 5.60
CA GLU A 91 -6.82 3.71 4.70
C GLU A 91 -6.19 3.97 3.33
N ILE A 92 -5.61 2.92 2.75
CA ILE A 92 -5.26 2.89 1.33
C ILE A 92 -6.00 1.73 0.67
N THR A 93 -6.85 2.03 -0.32
CA THR A 93 -7.61 1.02 -1.04
C THR A 93 -7.40 1.10 -2.54
N ALA A 94 -6.99 -0.02 -3.14
CA ALA A 94 -6.78 -0.14 -4.58
C ALA A 94 -7.46 -1.40 -5.14
N LYS A 95 -8.22 -1.26 -6.24
CA LYS A 95 -8.61 -2.45 -7.03
C LYS A 95 -7.50 -2.92 -7.97
N GLY A 96 -6.58 -2.03 -8.36
CA GLY A 96 -5.35 -2.38 -9.05
C GLY A 96 -4.25 -2.71 -8.05
N GLU A 97 -3.02 -2.30 -8.38
CA GLU A 97 -1.82 -2.51 -7.56
C GLU A 97 -1.46 -1.26 -6.76
N ILE A 98 -0.68 -1.43 -5.69
CA ILE A 98 -0.02 -0.34 -4.99
C ILE A 98 1.49 -0.55 -5.12
N SER A 99 2.22 0.46 -5.61
CA SER A 99 3.66 0.38 -5.79
C SER A 99 4.39 1.62 -5.30
N ALA A 100 5.39 1.42 -4.43
CA ALA A 100 6.30 2.48 -3.99
C ALA A 100 7.76 2.02 -4.05
N LYS A 101 8.70 2.95 -4.28
CA LYS A 101 10.13 2.62 -4.24
C LYS A 101 10.75 2.69 -2.85
N SER A 102 10.18 3.46 -1.94
CA SER A 102 10.70 3.62 -0.58
C SER A 102 9.76 2.94 0.41
N GLU A 103 8.60 3.51 0.69
CA GLU A 103 7.72 3.00 1.73
C GLU A 103 6.25 3.06 1.30
N ILE A 104 5.48 2.07 1.73
CA ILE A 104 4.01 2.14 1.77
C ILE A 104 3.61 2.12 3.24
N SER A 105 2.90 3.15 3.71
CA SER A 105 2.46 3.21 5.10
C SER A 105 1.00 3.64 5.28
N ALA A 106 0.33 2.98 6.24
CA ALA A 106 -1.03 3.33 6.66
C ALA A 106 -1.20 3.19 8.18
N LYS A 107 -2.04 4.01 8.81
CA LYS A 107 -2.33 3.80 10.25
C LYS A 107 -3.52 2.88 10.52
N SER A 108 -4.46 2.74 9.60
CA SER A 108 -5.58 1.81 9.78
C SER A 108 -5.34 0.60 8.89
N GLU A 109 -5.77 0.63 7.65
CA GLU A 109 -5.81 -0.57 6.81
C GLU A 109 -5.22 -0.29 5.42
N ILE A 110 -4.65 -1.33 4.81
CA ILE A 110 -4.41 -1.38 3.37
C ILE A 110 -5.19 -2.55 2.77
N THR A 111 -6.06 -2.28 1.80
CA THR A 111 -6.84 -3.30 1.10
C THR A 111 -6.60 -3.24 -0.41
N VAL A 112 -6.10 -4.34 -0.97
CA VAL A 112 -5.73 -4.40 -2.40
C VAL A 112 -6.26 -5.66 -3.08
N LYS A 113 -6.82 -5.50 -4.29
CA LYS A 113 -7.31 -6.66 -5.08
C LYS A 113 -6.25 -7.32 -5.95
N ARG A 114 -5.17 -6.63 -6.28
CA ARG A 114 -4.00 -7.22 -6.95
C ARG A 114 -2.84 -7.21 -5.96
N GLU A 115 -1.74 -6.55 -6.29
CA GLU A 115 -0.49 -6.67 -5.55
C GLU A 115 -0.13 -5.40 -4.79
N ILE A 116 0.63 -5.58 -3.72
CA ILE A 116 1.31 -4.50 -2.98
C ILE A 116 2.81 -4.73 -3.14
N THR A 117 3.51 -3.78 -3.74
CA THR A 117 4.97 -3.87 -3.94
C THR A 117 5.69 -2.65 -3.37
N ALA A 118 6.63 -2.87 -2.44
CA ALA A 118 7.56 -1.85 -1.98
C ALA A 118 9.02 -2.26 -2.25
N LYS A 119 9.83 -1.34 -2.81
CA LYS A 119 11.29 -1.57 -2.88
C LYS A 119 12.03 -1.21 -1.57
N GLY A 120 11.35 -0.62 -0.59
CA GLY A 120 11.78 -0.61 0.80
C GLY A 120 10.73 -1.34 1.64
N GLU A 121 10.07 -0.64 2.55
CA GLU A 121 9.24 -1.22 3.61
C GLU A 121 7.73 -1.06 3.37
N ILE A 122 6.96 -1.94 4.00
CA ILE A 122 5.50 -1.90 4.09
C ILE A 122 5.14 -1.86 5.58
N THR A 123 4.71 -0.70 6.08
CA THR A 123 4.50 -0.46 7.52
C THR A 123 3.06 -0.03 7.81
N ILE A 124 2.30 -0.85 8.56
CA ILE A 124 0.88 -0.59 8.84
C ILE A 124 0.59 -0.68 10.34
N LYS A 125 -0.24 0.22 10.89
CA LYS A 125 -0.60 0.15 12.33
C LYS A 125 -1.82 -0.71 12.64
N SER A 126 -2.54 -1.20 11.64
CA SER A 126 -3.53 -2.28 11.76
C SER A 126 -3.30 -3.29 10.63
N ASP A 127 -4.29 -3.58 9.80
CA ASP A 127 -4.34 -4.78 8.97
C ASP A 127 -3.88 -4.50 7.53
N ILE A 128 -3.35 -5.53 6.89
CA ILE A 128 -3.09 -5.53 5.45
C ILE A 128 -3.77 -6.73 4.81
N THR A 129 -4.65 -6.45 3.84
CA THR A 129 -5.38 -7.47 3.08
C THR A 129 -5.07 -7.34 1.59
N ALA A 130 -4.55 -8.41 0.98
CA ALA A 130 -4.32 -8.48 -0.46
C ALA A 130 -4.95 -9.73 -1.07
N LYS A 131 -5.61 -9.60 -2.22
CA LYS A 131 -6.03 -10.78 -3.00
C LYS A 131 -4.92 -11.30 -3.91
N GLY A 132 -4.02 -10.44 -4.37
CA GLY A 132 -2.79 -10.85 -5.04
C GLY A 132 -1.67 -11.00 -4.02
N GLU A 133 -0.45 -10.64 -4.40
CA GLU A 133 0.75 -10.78 -3.58
C GLU A 133 1.07 -9.53 -2.76
N ILE A 134 1.85 -9.73 -1.69
CA ILE A 134 2.57 -8.65 -1.01
C ILE A 134 4.06 -8.92 -1.13
N THR A 135 4.78 -7.99 -1.76
CA THR A 135 6.23 -8.08 -1.94
C THR A 135 6.95 -6.85 -1.39
N ALA A 136 7.92 -7.05 -0.50
CA ALA A 136 8.83 -6.01 -0.03
C ALA A 136 10.30 -6.41 -0.27
N LYS A 137 11.13 -5.45 -0.69
CA LYS A 137 12.60 -5.66 -0.63
C LYS A 137 13.19 -5.34 0.75
N GLY A 138 12.50 -4.53 1.55
CA GLY A 138 12.76 -4.37 2.97
C GLY A 138 11.84 -5.28 3.76
N GLU A 139 11.23 -4.73 4.82
CA GLU A 139 10.39 -5.44 5.76
C GLU A 139 8.89 -5.25 5.49
N ILE A 140 8.09 -6.18 6.01
CA ILE A 140 6.62 -6.09 6.07
C ILE A 140 6.23 -6.10 7.55
N THR A 141 5.75 -4.98 8.10
CA THR A 141 5.59 -4.77 9.56
C THR A 141 4.20 -4.25 10.02
N PRO A 142 3.09 -4.94 9.72
CA PRO A 142 1.79 -4.59 10.28
C PRO A 142 1.70 -4.83 11.78
N LYS A 143 0.96 -3.96 12.49
CA LYS A 143 0.68 -4.09 13.93
C LYS A 143 -0.62 -4.84 14.26
N SER A 144 -1.31 -5.36 13.25
CA SER A 144 -2.39 -6.34 13.38
C SER A 144 -2.10 -7.51 12.43
N ASP A 145 -3.05 -7.92 11.60
CA ASP A 145 -2.97 -9.13 10.78
C ASP A 145 -2.47 -8.86 9.35
N ILE A 146 -1.84 -9.87 8.75
CA ILE A 146 -1.60 -9.98 7.31
C ILE A 146 -2.53 -11.05 6.76
N THR A 147 -3.37 -10.72 5.78
CA THR A 147 -4.20 -11.70 5.08
C THR A 147 -4.01 -11.60 3.57
N VAL A 148 -3.47 -12.65 2.97
CA VAL A 148 -3.10 -12.68 1.55
C VAL A 148 -3.64 -13.93 0.85
N LYS A 149 -4.25 -13.78 -0.33
CA LYS A 149 -4.75 -14.92 -1.11
C LYS A 149 -3.73 -15.51 -2.10
N SER A 150 -2.63 -14.79 -2.36
CA SER A 150 -1.47 -15.34 -3.05
C SER A 150 -0.32 -15.49 -2.06
N GLU A 151 0.83 -14.88 -2.33
CA GLU A 151 2.07 -15.03 -1.58
C GLU A 151 2.47 -13.77 -0.82
N ILE A 152 3.21 -13.97 0.28
CA ILE A 152 3.88 -12.91 1.03
C ILE A 152 5.38 -13.11 0.88
N THR A 153 6.08 -12.14 0.30
CA THR A 153 7.53 -12.20 0.11
C THR A 153 8.23 -10.96 0.66
N ALA A 154 9.21 -11.15 1.55
CA ALA A 154 10.11 -10.10 2.00
C ALA A 154 11.58 -10.49 1.78
N LYS A 155 12.40 -9.56 1.28
CA LYS A 155 13.88 -9.72 1.33
C LYS A 155 14.46 -9.28 2.68
N GLY A 156 13.69 -8.57 3.51
CA GLY A 156 13.95 -8.39 4.93
C GLY A 156 13.14 -9.39 5.75
N GLU A 157 12.49 -8.88 6.79
CA GLU A 157 11.66 -9.62 7.74
C GLU A 157 10.17 -9.47 7.41
N ILE A 158 9.37 -10.45 7.84
CA ILE A 158 7.92 -10.35 7.91
C ILE A 158 7.53 -10.42 9.38
N THR A 159 7.05 -9.31 9.94
CA THR A 159 6.72 -9.21 11.36
C THR A 159 5.29 -8.70 11.56
N ALA A 160 4.42 -9.51 12.17
CA ALA A 160 3.07 -9.12 12.53
C ALA A 160 2.84 -9.21 14.04
N LYS A 161 2.12 -8.23 14.61
CA LYS A 161 1.63 -8.35 16.00
C LYS A 161 0.32 -9.16 16.11
N GLY A 162 -0.32 -9.44 14.99
CA GLY A 162 -1.44 -10.36 14.89
C GLY A 162 -1.00 -11.65 14.21
N GLU A 163 -1.83 -12.13 13.30
CA GLU A 163 -1.62 -13.33 12.49
C GLU A 163 -0.98 -13.02 11.14
N ILE A 164 -0.28 -14.01 10.57
CA ILE A 164 0.20 -13.97 9.18
C ILE A 164 -0.46 -15.12 8.42
N ASN A 165 -1.41 -14.80 7.55
CA ASN A 165 -2.21 -15.77 6.82
C ASN A 165 -2.01 -15.63 5.30
N ALA A 166 -1.49 -16.66 4.64
CA ALA A 166 -1.35 -16.73 3.19
C ALA A 166 -2.03 -17.99 2.61
N GLN A 167 -2.77 -17.85 1.51
CA GLN A 167 -3.27 -19.01 0.74
C GLN A 167 -2.22 -19.56 -0.24
N GLY A 168 -1.12 -18.86 -0.46
CA GLY A 168 0.09 -19.35 -1.12
C GLY A 168 1.20 -19.59 -0.10
N GLU A 169 2.38 -19.08 -0.43
CA GLU A 169 3.62 -19.20 0.33
C GLU A 169 3.89 -17.95 1.18
N ILE A 170 4.64 -18.13 2.26
CA ILE A 170 5.22 -17.05 3.07
C ILE A 170 6.73 -17.20 3.03
N THR A 171 7.43 -16.24 2.43
CA THR A 171 8.89 -16.29 2.26
C THR A 171 9.57 -15.04 2.78
N ALA A 172 10.53 -15.21 3.70
CA ALA A 172 11.44 -14.15 4.14
C ALA A 172 12.91 -14.54 3.93
N LYS A 173 13.74 -13.58 3.53
CA LYS A 173 15.21 -13.79 3.52
C LYS A 173 15.88 -13.53 4.87
N ARG A 174 15.13 -13.05 5.86
CA ARG A 174 15.52 -13.01 7.27
C ARG A 174 14.52 -13.84 8.05
N GLU A 175 13.75 -13.20 8.93
CA GLU A 175 12.86 -13.86 9.88
C GLU A 175 11.39 -13.69 9.48
N ILE A 176 10.57 -14.62 9.96
CA ILE A 176 9.10 -14.51 9.95
C ILE A 176 8.65 -14.59 11.41
N THR A 177 8.03 -13.52 11.91
CA THR A 177 7.63 -13.43 13.32
C THR A 177 6.17 -12.99 13.45
N ALA A 178 5.35 -13.77 14.15
CA ALA A 178 3.99 -13.40 14.53
C ALA A 178 3.79 -13.44 16.05
N LYS A 179 3.01 -12.52 16.61
CA LYS A 179 2.60 -12.63 18.03
C LYS A 179 1.38 -13.53 18.23
N ARG A 180 0.71 -13.95 17.16
CA ARG A 180 -0.33 -14.97 17.17
C ARG A 180 0.14 -16.16 16.33
N GLU A 181 -0.48 -16.40 15.19
CA GLU A 181 -0.27 -17.58 14.35
C GLU A 181 0.38 -17.21 13.02
N ILE A 182 1.03 -18.19 12.40
CA ILE A 182 1.50 -18.11 11.02
C ILE A 182 0.87 -19.30 10.26
N THR A 183 0.08 -19.02 9.24
CA THR A 183 -0.57 -20.05 8.43
C THR A 183 -0.32 -19.83 6.94
N ALA A 184 0.20 -20.86 6.27
CA ALA A 184 0.31 -20.92 4.82
C ALA A 184 -0.42 -22.15 4.26
N LYS A 185 -1.12 -22.04 3.13
CA LYS A 185 -1.65 -23.24 2.45
C LYS A 185 -0.62 -23.95 1.56
N ARG A 186 0.54 -23.34 1.35
CA ARG A 186 1.70 -23.97 0.71
C ARG A 186 2.84 -24.06 1.73
N GLU A 187 3.90 -23.30 1.53
CA GLU A 187 5.14 -23.38 2.30
C GLU A 187 5.36 -22.12 3.15
N ILE A 188 6.12 -22.28 4.23
CA ILE A 188 6.68 -21.17 5.02
C ILE A 188 8.20 -21.32 4.99
N THR A 189 8.90 -20.37 4.38
CA THR A 189 10.36 -20.40 4.25
C THR A 189 10.99 -19.13 4.80
N ALA A 190 11.88 -19.30 5.78
CA ALA A 190 12.77 -18.25 6.25
C ALA A 190 14.24 -18.69 6.13
N LYS A 191 15.13 -17.76 5.79
CA LYS A 191 16.57 -17.99 5.92
C LYS A 191 17.08 -17.74 7.34
N GLY A 192 16.29 -17.12 8.21
CA GLY A 192 16.53 -17.04 9.64
C GLY A 192 15.50 -17.87 10.37
N GLU A 193 15.00 -17.32 11.47
CA GLU A 193 14.00 -17.97 12.31
C GLU A 193 12.57 -17.80 11.78
N ILE A 194 11.71 -18.76 12.12
CA ILE A 194 10.25 -18.65 12.01
C ILE A 194 9.72 -18.76 13.44
N THR A 195 9.11 -17.70 13.96
CA THR A 195 8.60 -17.66 15.34
C THR A 195 7.15 -17.22 15.39
N ALA A 196 6.35 -17.92 16.18
CA ALA A 196 5.00 -17.54 16.52
C ALA A 196 4.75 -17.86 18.00
N LYS A 197 3.93 -17.06 18.69
CA LYS A 197 3.49 -17.43 20.06
C LYS A 197 2.38 -18.48 20.05
N GLY A 198 1.58 -18.49 18.99
CA GLY A 198 0.59 -19.53 18.69
C GLY A 198 1.14 -20.55 17.72
N GLU A 199 0.25 -21.14 16.92
CA GLU A 199 0.60 -22.18 15.97
C GLU A 199 1.33 -21.64 14.72
N ILE A 200 2.22 -22.47 14.17
CA ILE A 200 2.81 -22.29 12.85
C ILE A 200 2.34 -23.46 12.02
N THR A 201 1.52 -23.21 10.99
CA THR A 201 0.95 -24.27 10.15
C THR A 201 1.22 -24.03 8.67
N ALA A 202 1.66 -25.08 7.98
CA ALA A 202 1.76 -25.11 6.53
C ALA A 202 1.24 -26.47 6.04
N LYS A 203 0.57 -26.50 4.88
CA LYS A 203 0.22 -27.80 4.26
C LYS A 203 1.41 -28.43 3.55
N GLY A 204 2.35 -27.60 3.08
CA GLY A 204 3.64 -27.99 2.54
C GLY A 204 4.73 -27.89 3.61
N GLU A 205 5.94 -27.62 3.18
CA GLU A 205 7.12 -27.57 4.06
C GLU A 205 7.18 -26.26 4.89
N ILE A 206 7.71 -26.39 6.11
CA ILE A 206 8.14 -25.26 6.94
C ILE A 206 9.66 -25.35 7.05
N THR A 207 10.37 -24.41 6.45
CA THR A 207 11.84 -24.40 6.39
C THR A 207 12.41 -23.14 7.03
N ALA A 208 13.18 -23.29 8.10
CA ALA A 208 14.02 -22.25 8.69
C ALA A 208 15.50 -22.66 8.54
N LYS A 209 16.31 -21.86 7.86
CA LYS A 209 17.75 -22.14 7.63
C LYS A 209 18.64 -21.27 8.51
N GLY A 210 18.54 -21.47 9.82
CA GLY A 210 19.44 -20.84 10.80
C GLY A 210 20.91 -21.17 10.56
#